data_AF-K8WHP2-F1
#
_entry.id   AF-K8WHP2-F1
#
_cell.length_a   1.000
_cell.length_b   1.000
_cell.length_c   1.000
_cell.angle_alpha   90.00
_cell.angle_beta   90.00
_cell.angle_gamma   90.00
#
_symmetry.space_group_name_H-M   'P 1'
#
loop_
_entity.id
_entity.type
_entity.pdbx_description
1 polymer ?
#
loop_
_entity_poly.entity_id
_entity_poly.type
_entity_poly.pdbx_seq_one_letter_code
_entity_poly.pdbx_strand_id
1 'polypeptide(L)'
;MSMKTMNLESGPHFVSRRNNGTYRTHLLQDASGTLMHLGDFGFGLGRGGYTPAGKISDYRVNSISYSQEANNGTDRYKKSNHHLLNVFGYTDSSYGYQLAFRAGAEDIGFRAINSNVIGEWRDFYTTANTTKDSNGNLKAASPIVKVFADHIENNDESEGVELRKLHTGIYQLHGVLGLNSDASWGGINGGITIPCGINQLPLVYVLYDVLEKGKQHPFDGRIVEADEDRDIVLYTTYRKHDLPQNIQYERFKLYPEFLKEVDGEKVELTSGEPCDIPDGHWVDVRVNMPSNSIYNQKLAESQRLAKIEAERIAKEEAEKAEQEAAEREQYELSESDALL
;
A
#
# COMPACT_ATOMS: atom_id res chain seq x y z
N MET A 1 -63.19 10.10 -7.83
CA MET A 1 -61.78 10.20 -8.26
C MET A 1 -61.31 11.62 -7.95
N SER A 2 -60.38 11.78 -7.00
CA SER A 2 -59.78 13.09 -6.73
C SER A 2 -58.63 13.29 -7.71
N MET A 3 -58.80 14.17 -8.70
CA MET A 3 -57.70 14.67 -9.51
C MET A 3 -56.95 15.70 -8.67
N LYS A 4 -55.79 15.32 -8.12
CA LYS A 4 -54.83 16.29 -7.60
C LYS A 4 -54.18 17.02 -8.77
N THR A 5 -54.22 18.33 -8.73
CA THR A 5 -53.53 19.27 -9.63
C THR A 5 -52.04 18.91 -9.73
N MET A 6 -51.54 18.71 -10.95
CA MET A 6 -50.11 18.55 -11.21
C MET A 6 -49.39 19.82 -10.77
N ASN A 7 -48.36 19.67 -9.94
CA ASN A 7 -47.49 20.78 -9.59
C ASN A 7 -46.65 21.14 -10.82
N LEU A 8 -46.95 22.28 -11.44
CA LEU A 8 -46.32 22.73 -12.69
C LEU A 8 -44.91 23.29 -12.48
N GLU A 9 -44.45 23.46 -11.24
CA GLU A 9 -43.14 24.05 -10.93
C GLU A 9 -41.97 23.06 -11.02
N SER A 10 -42.23 21.76 -11.20
CA SER A 10 -41.21 20.71 -11.02
C SER A 10 -40.50 20.22 -12.30
N GLY A 11 -40.68 20.87 -13.44
CA GLY A 11 -40.15 20.37 -14.74
C GLY A 11 -40.84 19.07 -15.21
N PRO A 12 -40.40 18.44 -16.33
CA PRO A 12 -40.95 17.16 -16.75
C PRO A 12 -40.60 16.07 -15.73
N HIS A 13 -41.59 15.32 -15.28
CA HIS A 13 -41.41 14.31 -14.24
C HIS A 13 -42.48 13.21 -14.31
N PHE A 14 -42.19 12.06 -13.72
CA PHE A 14 -43.16 11.01 -13.44
C PHE A 14 -43.45 10.96 -11.94
N VAL A 15 -44.72 10.76 -11.58
CA VAL A 15 -45.11 10.51 -10.20
C VAL A 15 -45.52 9.04 -10.09
N SER A 16 -44.89 8.29 -9.18
CA SER A 16 -45.23 6.89 -8.93
C SER A 16 -45.47 6.62 -7.46
N ARG A 17 -46.32 5.62 -7.17
CA ARG A 17 -46.66 5.17 -5.82
C ARG A 17 -46.69 3.66 -5.80
N ARG A 18 -46.03 3.06 -4.81
CA ARG A 18 -46.10 1.61 -4.58
C ARG A 18 -47.08 1.32 -3.44
N ASN A 19 -48.04 0.43 -3.68
CA ASN A 19 -49.00 -0.13 -2.69
C ASN A 19 -49.44 0.84 -1.59
N ASN A 20 -50.30 1.79 -1.96
CA ASN A 20 -50.85 2.78 -1.06
C ASN A 20 -49.84 3.64 -0.24
N GLY A 21 -48.54 3.58 -0.50
CA GLY A 21 -47.52 4.39 0.20
C GLY A 21 -47.39 5.83 -0.30
N THR A 22 -46.29 6.49 0.05
CA THR A 22 -45.98 7.87 -0.37
C THR A 22 -45.74 7.96 -1.88
N TYR A 23 -46.25 9.02 -2.50
CA TYR A 23 -45.92 9.35 -3.89
C TYR A 23 -44.46 9.79 -4.00
N ARG A 24 -43.76 9.26 -5.00
CA ARG A 24 -42.38 9.61 -5.33
C ARG A 24 -42.36 10.32 -6.68
N THR A 25 -41.61 11.41 -6.76
CA THR A 25 -41.40 12.16 -7.99
C THR A 25 -40.07 11.73 -8.59
N HIS A 26 -40.10 11.32 -9.86
CA HIS A 26 -38.94 10.97 -10.68
C HIS A 26 -38.78 12.05 -11.73
N LEU A 27 -37.77 12.90 -11.60
CA LEU A 27 -37.51 13.96 -12.59
C LEU A 27 -37.08 13.33 -13.92
N LEU A 28 -37.54 13.90 -15.02
CA LEU A 28 -37.08 13.55 -16.36
C LEU A 28 -35.95 14.50 -16.78
N GLN A 29 -35.14 14.07 -17.74
CA GLN A 29 -34.07 14.92 -18.25
C GLN A 29 -34.64 16.19 -18.87
N ASP A 30 -33.99 17.30 -18.57
CA ASP A 30 -34.31 18.65 -19.08
C ASP A 30 -33.59 18.97 -20.40
N ALA A 31 -32.61 18.14 -20.80
CA ALA A 31 -31.85 18.27 -22.04
C ALA A 31 -31.92 17.01 -22.92
N SER A 32 -32.05 17.21 -24.23
CA SER A 32 -32.01 16.14 -25.22
C SER A 32 -30.62 15.49 -25.27
N GLY A 33 -30.57 14.16 -25.26
CA GLY A 33 -29.34 13.36 -25.38
C GLY A 33 -28.76 12.85 -24.06
N THR A 34 -29.30 13.27 -22.92
CA THR A 34 -28.96 12.69 -21.61
C THR A 34 -29.81 11.45 -21.39
N LEU A 35 -29.21 10.29 -21.06
CA LEU A 35 -29.92 9.03 -20.80
C LEU A 35 -29.95 8.65 -19.30
N MET A 36 -29.05 9.24 -18.49
CA MET A 36 -28.81 8.89 -17.09
C MET A 36 -28.59 10.17 -16.28
N HIS A 37 -29.20 10.27 -15.10
CA HIS A 37 -29.07 11.43 -14.22
C HIS A 37 -27.76 11.37 -13.42
N LEU A 38 -27.27 12.55 -13.01
CA LEU A 38 -26.19 12.63 -12.03
C LEU A 38 -26.64 11.94 -10.74
N GLY A 39 -25.88 10.92 -10.34
CA GLY A 39 -26.12 10.12 -9.16
C GLY A 39 -26.66 8.72 -9.41
N ASP A 40 -27.15 8.43 -10.61
CA ASP A 40 -27.59 7.09 -10.99
C ASP A 40 -26.42 6.11 -10.84
N PHE A 41 -26.69 4.93 -10.28
CA PHE A 41 -25.67 3.90 -9.98
C PHE A 41 -24.46 4.39 -9.16
N GLY A 42 -24.62 5.52 -8.43
CA GLY A 42 -23.55 6.14 -7.64
C GLY A 42 -22.58 7.00 -8.46
N PHE A 43 -22.82 7.19 -9.77
CA PHE A 43 -21.94 7.97 -10.63
C PHE A 43 -22.24 9.46 -10.51
N GLY A 44 -21.23 10.28 -10.19
CA GLY A 44 -21.38 11.75 -10.10
C GLY A 44 -22.03 12.26 -8.81
N LEU A 45 -22.34 11.41 -7.82
CA LEU A 45 -22.71 11.86 -6.49
C LEU A 45 -21.51 12.54 -5.81
N GLY A 46 -21.75 13.57 -5.00
CA GLY A 46 -20.73 14.17 -4.12
C GLY A 46 -20.24 13.22 -3.02
N ARG A 47 -20.96 12.13 -2.74
CA ARG A 47 -20.60 11.05 -1.81
C ARG A 47 -21.07 9.71 -2.39
N GLY A 48 -20.24 8.66 -2.31
CA GLY A 48 -20.62 7.32 -2.75
C GLY A 48 -21.82 6.76 -1.96
N GLY A 49 -22.63 5.91 -2.60
CA GLY A 49 -23.73 5.22 -1.92
C GLY A 49 -23.23 4.21 -0.89
N TYR A 50 -24.01 3.90 0.15
CA TYR A 50 -23.65 2.88 1.13
C TYR A 50 -24.10 1.48 0.70
N THR A 51 -23.26 0.48 0.93
CA THR A 51 -23.67 -0.92 0.79
C THR A 51 -24.64 -1.26 1.94
N PRO A 52 -25.80 -1.88 1.66
CA PRO A 52 -26.69 -2.37 2.70
C PRO A 52 -26.00 -3.38 3.63
N ALA A 53 -26.60 -3.59 4.80
CA ALA A 53 -26.14 -4.63 5.73
C ALA A 53 -26.23 -6.03 5.07
N GLY A 54 -25.15 -6.80 5.16
CA GLY A 54 -25.02 -8.11 4.50
C GLY A 54 -23.64 -8.30 3.86
N LYS A 55 -23.45 -9.41 3.13
CA LYS A 55 -22.19 -9.65 2.43
C LYS A 55 -22.10 -8.76 1.19
N ILE A 56 -20.92 -8.20 0.94
CA ILE A 56 -20.64 -7.41 -0.27
C ILE A 56 -20.77 -8.27 -1.52
N SER A 57 -20.45 -9.56 -1.38
CA SER A 57 -20.61 -10.55 -2.44
C SER A 57 -22.07 -10.74 -2.83
N ASP A 58 -23.03 -10.46 -1.95
CA ASP A 58 -24.46 -10.53 -2.28
C ASP A 58 -24.96 -9.23 -2.93
N TYR A 59 -24.18 -8.15 -2.88
CA TYR A 59 -24.53 -6.86 -3.48
C TYR A 59 -24.25 -6.87 -5.00
N ARG A 60 -25.18 -7.45 -5.76
CA ARG A 60 -25.10 -7.68 -7.23
C ARG A 60 -25.60 -6.52 -8.09
N VAL A 61 -25.27 -5.28 -7.71
CA VAL A 61 -25.72 -4.08 -8.43
C VAL A 61 -24.54 -3.38 -9.08
N ASN A 62 -24.64 -3.12 -10.39
CA ASN A 62 -23.71 -2.27 -11.13
C ASN A 62 -23.72 -0.87 -10.53
N SER A 63 -22.70 -0.56 -9.74
CA SER A 63 -22.64 0.69 -8.97
C SER A 63 -21.27 0.94 -8.39
N ILE A 64 -21.06 2.20 -7.98
CA ILE A 64 -19.97 2.61 -7.10
C ILE A 64 -20.55 2.85 -5.71
N SER A 65 -19.96 2.24 -4.68
CA SER A 65 -20.44 2.37 -3.31
C SER A 65 -19.32 2.24 -2.28
N TYR A 66 -19.65 2.49 -1.02
CA TYR A 66 -18.77 2.37 0.12
C TYR A 66 -19.20 1.21 1.01
N SER A 67 -18.22 0.40 1.41
CA SER A 67 -18.40 -0.71 2.33
C SER A 67 -17.65 -0.43 3.64
N GLN A 68 -18.35 -0.62 4.75
CA GLN A 68 -17.82 -0.38 6.09
C GLN A 68 -18.13 -1.52 7.06
N GLU A 69 -17.36 -1.59 8.14
CA GLU A 69 -17.44 -2.67 9.14
C GLU A 69 -18.85 -2.98 9.63
N ALA A 70 -19.56 -1.93 10.05
CA ALA A 70 -20.88 -2.03 10.65
C ALA A 70 -21.90 -2.74 9.75
N ASN A 71 -21.68 -2.73 8.43
CA ASN A 71 -22.63 -3.24 7.44
C ASN A 71 -22.22 -4.63 6.91
N ASN A 72 -20.92 -4.89 6.76
CA ASN A 72 -20.45 -5.95 5.87
C ASN A 72 -19.51 -6.99 6.52
N GLY A 73 -19.19 -6.85 7.80
CA GLY A 73 -18.45 -7.86 8.57
C GLY A 73 -17.10 -8.21 7.96
N THR A 74 -16.83 -9.51 7.75
CA THR A 74 -15.53 -10.02 7.25
C THR A 74 -15.42 -10.20 5.74
N ASP A 75 -16.50 -9.99 4.98
CA ASP A 75 -16.51 -10.18 3.51
C ASP A 75 -15.77 -9.05 2.75
N ARG A 76 -15.26 -8.07 3.50
CA ARG A 76 -14.52 -6.91 3.02
C ARG A 76 -13.12 -7.27 2.54
N TYR A 77 -12.65 -6.56 1.51
CA TYR A 77 -11.25 -6.60 1.11
C TYR A 77 -10.33 -6.23 2.29
N LYS A 78 -9.36 -7.12 2.58
CA LYS A 78 -8.45 -7.07 3.76
C LYS A 78 -9.16 -6.79 5.09
N LYS A 79 -10.45 -7.16 5.23
CA LYS A 79 -11.29 -6.89 6.42
C LYS A 79 -11.34 -5.41 6.81
N SER A 80 -11.21 -4.52 5.82
CA SER A 80 -11.09 -3.07 6.03
C SER A 80 -12.17 -2.30 5.28
N ASN A 81 -12.41 -1.05 5.67
CA ASN A 81 -13.30 -0.18 4.92
C ASN A 81 -12.71 0.12 3.54
N HIS A 82 -13.55 0.12 2.50
CA HIS A 82 -13.10 0.33 1.13
C HIS A 82 -14.23 0.86 0.26
N HIS A 83 -13.86 1.57 -0.80
CA HIS A 83 -14.76 1.89 -1.89
C HIS A 83 -14.83 0.69 -2.81
N LEU A 84 -16.01 0.40 -3.36
CA LEU A 84 -16.19 -0.68 -4.32
C LEU A 84 -16.72 -0.16 -5.65
N LEU A 85 -16.31 -0.85 -6.70
CA LEU A 85 -16.91 -0.79 -8.02
C LEU A 85 -17.36 -2.20 -8.39
N ASN A 86 -18.65 -2.33 -8.68
CA ASN A 86 -19.26 -3.58 -9.09
C ASN A 86 -19.57 -3.60 -10.58
N VAL A 87 -19.21 -4.69 -11.24
CA VAL A 87 -19.59 -4.98 -12.62
C VAL A 87 -20.14 -6.40 -12.70
N PHE A 88 -21.45 -6.52 -12.73
CA PHE A 88 -22.23 -7.72 -12.95
C PHE A 88 -22.85 -7.71 -14.34
N GLY A 89 -22.80 -8.87 -14.98
CA GLY A 89 -23.42 -9.14 -16.27
C GLY A 89 -24.29 -10.39 -16.21
N TYR A 90 -24.76 -10.82 -17.38
CA TYR A 90 -25.71 -11.93 -17.54
C TYR A 90 -27.10 -11.64 -16.93
N THR A 91 -28.12 -12.37 -17.35
CA THR A 91 -29.53 -12.04 -17.09
C THR A 91 -29.92 -12.05 -15.62
N ASP A 92 -29.15 -12.73 -14.77
CA ASP A 92 -29.41 -12.89 -13.33
C ASP A 92 -28.25 -12.39 -12.43
N SER A 93 -27.26 -11.70 -12.99
CA SER A 93 -26.08 -11.21 -12.24
C SER A 93 -25.22 -12.29 -11.57
N SER A 94 -25.32 -13.55 -12.01
CA SER A 94 -24.51 -14.66 -11.48
C SER A 94 -23.02 -14.57 -11.86
N TYR A 95 -22.66 -13.70 -12.80
CA TYR A 95 -21.30 -13.41 -13.20
C TYR A 95 -20.96 -11.95 -12.98
N GLY A 96 -19.80 -11.70 -12.37
CA GLY A 96 -19.30 -10.34 -12.25
C GLY A 96 -17.98 -10.22 -11.51
N TYR A 97 -17.54 -8.98 -11.41
CA TYR A 97 -16.31 -8.59 -10.76
C TYR A 97 -16.59 -7.49 -9.75
N GLN A 98 -15.87 -7.55 -8.64
CA GLN A 98 -15.85 -6.50 -7.64
C GLN A 98 -14.43 -6.00 -7.51
N LEU A 99 -14.25 -4.68 -7.61
CA LEU A 99 -12.99 -3.99 -7.42
C LEU A 99 -13.09 -3.16 -6.14
N ALA A 100 -12.08 -3.23 -5.29
CA ALA A 100 -12.03 -2.57 -3.99
C ALA A 100 -10.82 -1.65 -3.90
N PHE A 101 -11.05 -0.41 -3.45
CA PHE A 101 -10.02 0.59 -3.14
C PHE A 101 -10.02 0.83 -1.63
N ARG A 102 -8.95 0.45 -0.94
CA ARG A 102 -8.91 0.51 0.53
C ARG A 102 -8.98 1.96 1.01
N ALA A 103 -9.84 2.23 1.98
CA ALA A 103 -9.93 3.56 2.56
C ALA A 103 -8.69 3.84 3.42
N GLY A 104 -8.01 4.96 3.16
CA GLY A 104 -6.81 5.37 3.89
C GLY A 104 -5.56 4.54 3.59
N ALA A 105 -5.51 3.84 2.46
CA ALA A 105 -4.33 3.12 2.01
C ALA A 105 -4.29 2.89 0.50
N GLU A 106 -3.12 2.61 -0.03
CA GLU A 106 -2.86 2.48 -1.46
C GLU A 106 -2.96 1.03 -1.96
N ASP A 107 -3.87 0.27 -1.37
CA ASP A 107 -4.16 -1.11 -1.74
C ASP A 107 -5.41 -1.19 -2.63
N ILE A 108 -5.30 -1.94 -3.73
CA ILE A 108 -6.41 -2.25 -4.62
C ILE A 108 -6.52 -3.77 -4.74
N GLY A 109 -7.73 -4.30 -4.61
CA GLY A 109 -8.00 -5.71 -4.80
C GLY A 109 -9.22 -5.94 -5.68
N PHE A 110 -9.26 -7.08 -6.36
CA PHE A 110 -10.46 -7.54 -7.05
C PHE A 110 -10.83 -8.95 -6.65
N ARG A 111 -12.09 -9.31 -6.90
CA ARG A 111 -12.51 -10.71 -6.93
C ARG A 111 -13.46 -10.94 -8.09
N ALA A 112 -13.42 -12.15 -8.62
CA ALA A 112 -14.36 -12.63 -9.61
C ALA A 112 -15.47 -13.43 -8.92
N ILE A 113 -16.67 -13.36 -9.48
CA ILE A 113 -17.79 -14.21 -9.09
C ILE A 113 -18.32 -14.86 -10.35
N ASN A 114 -18.28 -16.20 -10.38
CA ASN A 114 -18.64 -16.99 -11.55
C ASN A 114 -19.71 -18.01 -11.15
N SER A 115 -20.87 -17.96 -11.81
CA SER A 115 -22.00 -18.83 -11.48
C SER A 115 -22.36 -18.81 -9.99
N ASN A 116 -22.40 -17.62 -9.39
CA ASN A 116 -22.61 -17.39 -7.95
C ASN A 116 -21.51 -17.93 -7.01
N VAL A 117 -20.42 -18.51 -7.54
CA VAL A 117 -19.25 -18.90 -6.74
C VAL A 117 -18.36 -17.70 -6.50
N ILE A 118 -18.23 -17.31 -5.23
CA ILE A 118 -17.46 -16.13 -4.81
C ILE A 118 -15.97 -16.50 -4.76
N GLY A 119 -15.17 -15.85 -5.60
CA GLY A 119 -13.72 -15.96 -5.52
C GLY A 119 -13.14 -15.20 -4.34
N GLU A 120 -11.98 -15.66 -3.87
CA GLU A 120 -11.17 -14.92 -2.92
C GLU A 120 -10.71 -13.57 -3.51
N TRP A 121 -10.49 -12.60 -2.63
CA TRP A 121 -9.86 -11.34 -3.01
C TRP A 121 -8.43 -11.56 -3.51
N ARG A 122 -8.06 -10.87 -4.59
CA ARG A 122 -6.74 -10.87 -5.21
C ARG A 122 -6.22 -9.45 -5.24
N ASP A 123 -4.97 -9.27 -4.86
CA ASP A 123 -4.33 -7.95 -4.82
C ASP A 123 -3.84 -7.53 -6.21
N PHE A 124 -3.94 -6.24 -6.51
CA PHE A 124 -3.12 -5.62 -7.55
C PHE A 124 -1.75 -5.30 -6.98
N TYR A 125 -0.70 -5.69 -7.71
CA TYR A 125 0.64 -5.24 -7.43
C TYR A 125 0.89 -3.91 -8.13
N THR A 126 1.14 -2.87 -7.34
CA THR A 126 1.36 -1.48 -7.77
C THR A 126 2.69 -0.98 -7.22
N THR A 127 3.14 0.19 -7.65
CA THR A 127 4.33 0.83 -7.08
C THR A 127 4.18 1.18 -5.59
N ALA A 128 2.95 1.21 -5.06
CA ALA A 128 2.69 1.47 -3.65
C ALA A 128 2.93 0.25 -2.75
N ASN A 129 2.73 -0.96 -3.29
CA ASN A 129 2.86 -2.20 -2.51
C ASN A 129 3.93 -3.17 -3.06
N THR A 130 4.71 -2.73 -4.05
CA THR A 130 5.86 -3.45 -4.57
C THR A 130 7.09 -2.57 -4.77
N THR A 131 8.26 -3.19 -4.69
CA THR A 131 9.58 -2.61 -4.92
C THR A 131 10.35 -3.48 -5.91
N LYS A 132 11.30 -2.90 -6.64
CA LYS A 132 12.22 -3.66 -7.51
C LYS A 132 13.49 -3.98 -6.74
N ASP A 133 13.94 -5.23 -6.79
CA ASP A 133 15.27 -5.61 -6.30
C ASP A 133 16.39 -5.20 -7.27
N SER A 134 17.64 -5.42 -6.88
CA SER A 134 18.88 -5.12 -7.61
C SER A 134 19.01 -5.87 -8.93
N ASN A 135 18.20 -6.91 -9.11
CA ASN A 135 18.13 -7.70 -10.32
C ASN A 135 16.88 -7.36 -11.17
N GLY A 136 16.09 -6.37 -10.75
CA GLY A 136 14.91 -5.88 -11.46
C GLY A 136 13.62 -6.65 -11.21
N ASN A 137 13.58 -7.61 -10.28
CA ASN A 137 12.38 -8.36 -9.96
C ASN A 137 11.45 -7.58 -9.04
N LEU A 138 10.13 -7.69 -9.25
CA LEU A 138 9.13 -7.12 -8.35
C LEU A 138 8.99 -7.96 -7.08
N LYS A 139 9.02 -7.29 -5.94
CA LYS A 139 8.91 -7.85 -4.60
C LYS A 139 7.91 -7.01 -3.78
N ALA A 140 7.32 -7.54 -2.71
CA ALA A 140 6.43 -6.74 -1.85
C ALA A 140 7.20 -5.53 -1.27
N ALA A 141 6.49 -4.42 -1.10
CA ALA A 141 7.04 -3.23 -0.44
C ALA A 141 7.35 -3.55 1.02
N SER A 142 8.57 -3.19 1.44
CA SER A 142 9.01 -3.15 2.82
C SER A 142 10.04 -2.02 2.94
N PRO A 143 10.47 -1.62 4.15
CA PRO A 143 11.63 -0.75 4.28
C PRO A 143 12.83 -1.44 3.63
N ILE A 144 13.38 -0.82 2.60
CA ILE A 144 14.51 -1.33 1.83
C ILE A 144 15.55 -0.24 1.78
N VAL A 145 16.77 -0.62 2.08
CA VAL A 145 17.96 0.22 1.92
C VAL A 145 18.78 -0.42 0.81
N LYS A 146 19.00 0.33 -0.27
CA LYS A 146 19.97 -0.08 -1.30
C LYS A 146 21.34 0.40 -0.85
N VAL A 147 22.26 -0.53 -0.65
CA VAL A 147 23.61 -0.23 -0.17
C VAL A 147 24.56 -0.25 -1.36
N PHE A 148 25.17 0.89 -1.66
CA PHE A 148 26.25 1.05 -2.62
C PHE A 148 27.59 1.14 -1.88
N ALA A 149 28.70 1.19 -2.61
CA ALA A 149 30.04 1.25 -2.02
C ALA A 149 30.33 2.55 -1.24
N ASP A 150 29.60 3.62 -1.54
CA ASP A 150 29.85 4.99 -1.06
C ASP A 150 28.59 5.66 -0.47
N HIS A 151 27.40 5.25 -0.87
CA HIS A 151 26.13 5.83 -0.42
C HIS A 151 25.03 4.76 -0.24
N ILE A 152 23.87 5.21 0.24
CA ILE A 152 22.65 4.41 0.26
C ILE A 152 21.53 5.16 -0.47
N GLU A 153 20.59 4.40 -1.02
CA GLU A 153 19.28 4.91 -1.40
C GLU A 153 18.21 4.29 -0.50
N ASN A 154 17.49 5.15 0.21
CA ASN A 154 16.34 4.76 1.04
C ASN A 154 15.06 4.82 0.20
N ASN A 155 14.10 3.95 0.49
CA ASN A 155 12.73 4.13 0.06
C ASN A 155 11.94 4.92 1.12
N ASP A 156 10.68 5.25 0.82
CA ASP A 156 9.84 6.04 1.72
C ASP A 156 9.75 5.44 3.12
N GLU A 157 9.75 4.10 3.24
CA GLU A 157 9.64 3.41 4.52
C GLU A 157 10.97 3.32 5.30
N SER A 158 12.13 3.42 4.64
CA SER A 158 13.47 3.40 5.25
C SER A 158 14.10 4.80 5.40
N GLU A 159 13.30 5.86 5.25
CA GLU A 159 13.74 7.24 5.44
C GLU A 159 14.36 7.44 6.84
N GLY A 160 15.58 7.98 6.87
CA GLY A 160 16.35 8.22 8.10
C GLY A 160 17.41 7.18 8.42
N VAL A 161 17.54 6.09 7.64
CA VAL A 161 18.72 5.21 7.75
C VAL A 161 19.96 5.96 7.25
N GLU A 162 21.09 5.76 7.92
CA GLU A 162 22.39 6.32 7.56
C GLU A 162 23.42 5.22 7.26
N LEU A 163 24.33 5.48 6.32
CA LEU A 163 25.43 4.58 5.99
C LEU A 163 26.71 5.01 6.72
N ARG A 164 27.34 4.09 7.44
CA ARG A 164 28.70 4.23 7.99
C ARG A 164 29.61 3.19 7.33
N LYS A 165 30.49 3.63 6.41
CA LYS A 165 31.51 2.74 5.83
C LYS A 165 32.65 2.56 6.82
N LEU A 166 32.81 1.35 7.36
CA LEU A 166 33.82 1.04 8.38
C LEU A 166 35.15 0.61 7.75
N HIS A 167 35.09 -0.13 6.64
CA HIS A 167 36.26 -0.61 5.89
C HIS A 167 35.87 -0.98 4.46
N THR A 168 36.86 -1.36 3.63
CA THR A 168 36.60 -1.98 2.32
C THR A 168 35.73 -3.21 2.49
N GLY A 169 34.56 -3.19 1.87
CA GLY A 169 33.55 -4.23 1.95
C GLY A 169 32.88 -4.38 3.32
N ILE A 170 32.94 -3.37 4.21
CA ILE A 170 32.28 -3.41 5.52
C ILE A 170 31.43 -2.14 5.72
N TYR A 171 30.12 -2.34 5.80
CA TYR A 171 29.12 -1.27 5.83
C TYR A 171 28.19 -1.42 7.02
N GLN A 172 28.08 -0.40 7.87
CA GLN A 172 27.10 -0.36 8.95
C GLN A 172 25.91 0.51 8.54
N LEU A 173 24.71 -0.07 8.61
CA LEU A 173 23.44 0.63 8.47
C LEU A 173 22.96 1.05 9.85
N HIS A 174 22.89 2.36 10.08
CA HIS A 174 22.51 2.97 11.34
C HIS A 174 21.04 3.41 11.35
N GLY A 175 20.36 3.23 12.48
CA GLY A 175 18.98 3.68 12.68
C GLY A 175 17.94 2.61 12.31
N VAL A 176 18.32 1.34 12.35
CA VAL A 176 17.48 0.18 12.01
C VAL A 176 17.32 -0.76 13.21
N LEU A 177 16.31 -1.62 13.18
CA LEU A 177 16.03 -2.64 14.19
C LEU A 177 16.33 -4.06 13.68
N GLY A 178 17.46 -4.22 13.01
CA GLY A 178 17.86 -5.46 12.36
C GLY A 178 17.13 -5.73 11.04
N LEU A 179 17.31 -6.93 10.51
CA LEU A 179 16.64 -7.35 9.27
C LEU A 179 15.13 -7.49 9.47
N ASN A 180 14.40 -7.30 8.38
CA ASN A 180 12.96 -7.54 8.37
C ASN A 180 12.64 -9.01 8.70
N SER A 181 11.68 -9.23 9.60
CA SER A 181 11.28 -10.56 10.08
C SER A 181 10.36 -11.34 9.14
N ASP A 182 9.90 -10.75 8.04
CA ASP A 182 9.03 -11.43 7.07
C ASP A 182 9.81 -12.50 6.28
N ALA A 183 9.53 -13.77 6.58
CA ALA A 183 10.14 -14.94 5.95
C ALA A 183 9.84 -15.07 4.45
N SER A 184 8.89 -14.29 3.91
CA SER A 184 8.59 -14.20 2.47
C SER A 184 9.78 -13.67 1.65
N TRP A 185 10.81 -13.13 2.31
CA TRP A 185 11.96 -12.46 1.70
C TRP A 185 13.28 -13.03 2.23
N GLY A 186 13.75 -14.15 1.67
CA GLY A 186 15.06 -14.74 2.02
C GLY A 186 15.02 -15.78 3.16
N GLY A 187 13.84 -16.15 3.64
CA GLY A 187 13.67 -17.16 4.69
C GLY A 187 14.15 -16.67 6.07
N ILE A 188 14.55 -17.59 6.94
CA ILE A 188 14.95 -17.30 8.34
C ILE A 188 16.18 -16.38 8.46
N ASN A 189 16.93 -16.19 7.37
CA ASN A 189 18.18 -15.42 7.35
C ASN A 189 18.01 -13.97 6.87
N GLY A 190 16.77 -13.52 6.61
CA GLY A 190 16.45 -12.13 6.31
C GLY A 190 16.64 -11.70 4.85
N GLY A 191 15.97 -10.59 4.49
CA GLY A 191 15.75 -10.16 3.11
C GLY A 191 16.90 -9.37 2.49
N ILE A 192 18.03 -10.04 2.28
CA ILE A 192 19.19 -9.51 1.54
C ILE A 192 19.15 -10.00 0.10
N THR A 193 19.29 -9.10 -0.87
CA THR A 193 19.46 -9.46 -2.29
C THR A 193 20.83 -9.03 -2.79
N ILE A 194 21.60 -9.99 -3.29
CA ILE A 194 22.96 -9.80 -3.78
C ILE A 194 22.92 -9.38 -5.26
N PRO A 195 23.72 -8.38 -5.68
CA PRO A 195 23.78 -7.97 -7.07
C PRO A 195 24.40 -9.05 -7.97
N CYS A 196 23.80 -9.24 -9.14
CA CYS A 196 24.32 -10.10 -10.19
C CYS A 196 24.82 -9.27 -11.37
N GLY A 197 25.91 -9.70 -12.00
CA GLY A 197 26.36 -9.11 -13.26
C GLY A 197 25.48 -9.56 -14.45
N ILE A 198 25.80 -9.06 -15.65
CA ILE A 198 25.05 -9.32 -16.90
C ILE A 198 24.80 -10.81 -17.20
N ASN A 199 25.68 -11.70 -16.76
CA ASN A 199 25.55 -13.15 -16.94
C ASN A 199 24.76 -13.84 -15.82
N GLN A 200 24.03 -13.08 -15.00
CA GLN A 200 23.28 -13.53 -13.82
C GLN A 200 24.15 -14.23 -12.76
N LEU A 201 25.45 -13.93 -12.76
CA LEU A 201 26.40 -14.45 -11.77
C LEU A 201 26.55 -13.44 -10.63
N PRO A 202 26.33 -13.86 -9.37
CA PRO A 202 26.48 -12.98 -8.21
C PRO A 202 27.88 -12.38 -8.15
N LEU A 203 27.96 -11.09 -7.85
CA LEU A 203 29.22 -10.35 -7.88
C LEU A 203 30.06 -10.56 -6.61
N VAL A 204 29.39 -10.62 -5.45
CA VAL A 204 30.01 -10.71 -4.13
C VAL A 204 29.33 -11.79 -3.28
N TYR A 205 30.00 -12.24 -2.22
CA TYR A 205 29.32 -12.84 -1.07
C TYR A 205 28.91 -11.74 -0.11
N VAL A 206 27.78 -11.91 0.57
CA VAL A 206 27.31 -10.99 1.62
C VAL A 206 27.04 -11.78 2.88
N LEU A 207 27.64 -11.35 3.99
CA LEU A 207 27.32 -11.76 5.34
C LEU A 207 26.84 -10.53 6.13
N TYR A 208 26.20 -10.76 7.26
CA TYR A 208 25.78 -9.68 8.14
C TYR A 208 25.85 -10.08 9.61
N ASP A 209 26.00 -9.08 10.46
CA ASP A 209 25.76 -9.14 11.90
C ASP A 209 24.73 -8.08 12.29
N VAL A 210 23.93 -8.37 13.32
CA VAL A 210 23.06 -7.38 13.97
C VAL A 210 23.71 -7.00 15.28
N LEU A 211 24.01 -5.72 15.45
CA LEU A 211 24.63 -5.19 16.67
C LEU A 211 23.69 -5.35 17.85
N GLU A 212 24.26 -5.57 19.03
CA GLU A 212 23.52 -5.63 20.28
C GLU A 212 24.23 -4.77 21.32
N LYS A 213 23.48 -3.86 21.93
CA LYS A 213 23.98 -2.96 22.97
C LYS A 213 24.73 -3.72 24.05
N GLY A 214 25.92 -3.22 24.39
CA GLY A 214 26.75 -3.79 25.45
C GLY A 214 27.56 -5.03 25.04
N LYS A 215 27.40 -5.55 23.82
CA LYS A 215 28.33 -6.54 23.23
C LYS A 215 29.45 -5.84 22.48
N GLN A 216 30.50 -6.59 22.16
CA GLN A 216 31.58 -6.09 21.31
C GLN A 216 31.11 -6.00 19.86
N HIS A 217 31.44 -4.90 19.20
CA HIS A 217 31.22 -4.72 17.78
C HIS A 217 32.07 -5.74 17.02
N PRO A 218 31.50 -6.50 16.08
CA PRO A 218 32.18 -7.62 15.42
C PRO A 218 33.36 -7.24 14.51
N PHE A 219 33.61 -5.94 14.31
CA PHE A 219 34.65 -5.41 13.42
C PHE A 219 35.76 -4.72 14.20
N ASP A 220 35.45 -3.68 14.97
CA ASP A 220 36.44 -2.89 15.70
C ASP A 220 36.63 -3.33 17.17
N GLY A 221 35.78 -4.23 17.68
CA GLY A 221 35.84 -4.75 19.05
C GLY A 221 35.38 -3.78 20.15
N ARG A 222 34.95 -2.55 19.82
CA ARG A 222 34.43 -1.60 20.82
C ARG A 222 33.10 -2.08 21.38
N ILE A 223 32.71 -1.56 22.54
CA ILE A 223 31.37 -1.88 23.06
C ILE A 223 30.33 -1.10 22.26
N VAL A 224 29.33 -1.81 21.73
CA VAL A 224 28.20 -1.23 20.99
C VAL A 224 27.41 -0.31 21.92
N GLU A 225 27.24 0.94 21.48
CA GLU A 225 26.52 1.97 22.20
C GLU A 225 25.00 1.78 22.10
N ALA A 226 24.23 2.57 22.85
CA ALA A 226 22.78 2.39 22.92
C ALA A 226 22.05 2.86 21.65
N ASP A 227 22.62 3.81 20.93
CA ASP A 227 22.12 4.35 19.67
C ASP A 227 22.36 3.41 18.48
N GLU A 228 23.34 2.52 18.58
CA GLU A 228 23.68 1.51 17.56
C GLU A 228 23.05 0.14 17.83
N ASP A 229 22.17 0.04 18.83
CA ASP A 229 21.49 -1.21 19.12
C ASP A 229 20.66 -1.64 17.92
N ARG A 230 20.86 -2.88 17.47
CA ARG A 230 20.21 -3.49 16.30
C ARG A 230 20.59 -2.92 14.94
N ASP A 231 21.59 -2.05 14.86
CA ASP A 231 22.23 -1.70 13.59
C ASP A 231 22.70 -2.96 12.86
N ILE A 232 22.78 -2.89 11.53
CA ILE A 232 23.20 -4.02 10.70
C ILE A 232 24.59 -3.73 10.15
N VAL A 233 25.54 -4.63 10.37
CA VAL A 233 26.86 -4.58 9.73
C VAL A 233 26.90 -5.61 8.61
N LEU A 234 27.15 -5.17 7.39
CA LEU A 234 27.30 -5.99 6.20
C LEU A 234 28.78 -6.21 5.89
N TYR A 235 29.09 -7.42 5.43
CA TYR A 235 30.42 -7.80 4.96
C TYR A 235 30.32 -8.32 3.53
N THR A 236 30.94 -7.63 2.59
CA THR A 236 31.02 -8.03 1.19
C THR A 236 32.41 -8.55 0.87
N THR A 237 32.46 -9.71 0.23
CA THR A 237 33.72 -10.32 -0.21
C THR A 237 33.65 -10.76 -1.66
N TYR A 238 34.81 -10.79 -2.32
CA TYR A 238 34.88 -11.14 -3.74
C TYR A 238 34.40 -12.57 -3.97
N ARG A 239 33.48 -12.73 -4.92
CA ARG A 239 32.98 -14.04 -5.35
C ARG A 239 33.52 -14.38 -6.73
N LYS A 240 34.54 -15.24 -6.72
CA LYS A 240 35.16 -15.77 -7.93
C LYS A 240 34.22 -16.75 -8.65
N HIS A 241 34.27 -16.73 -9.98
CA HIS A 241 33.58 -17.68 -10.86
C HIS A 241 34.55 -18.25 -11.89
N ASP A 242 34.38 -19.53 -12.21
CA ASP A 242 35.15 -20.20 -13.25
C ASP A 242 34.59 -19.85 -14.63
N LEU A 243 35.17 -18.82 -15.26
CA LEU A 243 34.73 -18.27 -16.54
C LEU A 243 35.79 -18.44 -17.64
N PRO A 244 35.41 -18.47 -18.93
CA PRO A 244 36.37 -18.36 -20.03
C PRO A 244 37.20 -17.06 -19.93
N GLN A 245 38.47 -17.11 -20.33
CA GLN A 245 39.43 -16.02 -20.10
C GLN A 245 39.02 -14.68 -20.72
N ASN A 246 38.41 -14.68 -21.91
CA ASN A 246 37.87 -13.48 -22.55
C ASN A 246 36.74 -12.85 -21.73
N ILE A 247 35.87 -13.66 -21.13
CA ILE A 247 34.76 -13.18 -20.29
C ILE A 247 35.28 -12.66 -18.94
N GLN A 248 36.30 -13.33 -18.37
CA GLN A 248 36.97 -12.83 -17.16
C GLN A 248 37.60 -11.45 -17.39
N TYR A 249 38.30 -11.27 -18.52
CA TYR A 249 38.94 -10.00 -18.85
C TYR A 249 37.92 -8.84 -18.94
N GLU A 250 36.81 -9.04 -19.67
CA GLU A 250 35.75 -8.03 -19.74
C GLU A 250 35.09 -7.79 -18.37
N ARG A 251 34.94 -8.83 -17.55
CA ARG A 251 34.41 -8.69 -16.18
C ARG A 251 35.32 -7.81 -15.31
N PHE A 252 36.63 -7.98 -15.35
CA PHE A 252 37.57 -7.17 -14.57
C PHE A 252 37.71 -5.74 -15.10
N LYS A 253 37.48 -5.53 -16.40
CA LYS A 253 37.40 -4.19 -16.98
C LYS A 253 36.16 -3.44 -16.51
N LEU A 254 35.04 -4.15 -16.36
CA LEU A 254 33.79 -3.58 -15.85
C LEU A 254 33.83 -3.35 -14.33
N TYR A 255 34.48 -4.26 -13.60
CA TYR A 255 34.54 -4.26 -12.13
C TYR A 255 36.01 -4.26 -11.67
N PRO A 256 36.66 -3.08 -11.66
CA PRO A 256 38.05 -2.97 -11.21
C PRO A 256 38.25 -3.32 -9.73
N GLU A 257 37.19 -3.34 -8.92
CA GLU A 257 37.17 -3.69 -7.50
C GLU A 257 37.55 -5.17 -7.25
N PHE A 258 37.48 -6.01 -8.29
CA PHE A 258 37.91 -7.42 -8.21
C PHE A 258 39.41 -7.60 -8.41
N LEU A 259 40.15 -6.51 -8.60
CA LEU A 259 41.58 -6.50 -8.79
C LEU A 259 42.24 -5.74 -7.63
N LYS A 260 43.41 -6.23 -7.19
CA LYS A 260 44.34 -5.51 -6.33
C LYS A 260 45.64 -5.26 -7.06
N GLU A 261 46.34 -4.21 -6.65
CA GLU A 261 47.67 -3.91 -7.17
C GLU A 261 48.73 -4.62 -6.32
N VAL A 262 49.56 -5.44 -6.96
CA VAL A 262 50.70 -6.12 -6.36
C VAL A 262 51.90 -5.87 -7.25
N ASP A 263 52.94 -5.21 -6.72
CA ASP A 263 54.16 -4.88 -7.46
C ASP A 263 53.95 -4.11 -8.79
N GLY A 264 52.89 -3.29 -8.85
CA GLY A 264 52.53 -2.50 -10.04
C GLY A 264 51.70 -3.25 -11.09
N GLU A 265 51.36 -4.52 -10.84
CA GLU A 265 50.48 -5.32 -11.68
C GLU A 265 49.10 -5.49 -11.02
N LYS A 266 48.04 -5.47 -11.83
CA LYS A 266 46.68 -5.75 -11.36
C LYS A 266 46.45 -7.25 -11.33
N VAL A 267 46.28 -7.79 -10.13
CA VAL A 267 46.05 -9.21 -9.87
C VAL A 267 44.63 -9.40 -9.33
N GLU A 268 43.95 -10.47 -9.76
CA GLU A 268 42.62 -10.83 -9.25
C GLU A 268 42.64 -11.08 -7.73
N LEU A 269 41.62 -10.61 -7.03
CA LEU A 269 41.39 -10.93 -5.62
C LEU A 269 41.18 -12.44 -5.42
N THR A 270 41.56 -12.94 -4.25
CA THR A 270 41.20 -14.32 -3.88
C THR A 270 39.73 -14.38 -3.52
N SER A 271 39.04 -15.49 -3.84
CA SER A 271 37.65 -15.66 -3.43
C SER A 271 37.52 -15.55 -1.90
N GLY A 272 36.59 -14.73 -1.43
CA GLY A 272 36.40 -14.45 -0.01
C GLY A 272 37.25 -13.29 0.53
N GLU A 273 38.13 -12.68 -0.27
CA GLU A 273 38.85 -11.46 0.12
C GLU A 273 37.87 -10.28 0.21
N PRO A 274 37.98 -9.38 1.22
CA PRO A 274 37.13 -8.19 1.33
C PRO A 274 37.16 -7.36 0.05
N CYS A 275 35.97 -6.99 -0.41
CA CYS A 275 35.80 -6.29 -1.68
C CYS A 275 34.57 -5.37 -1.56
N ASP A 276 34.71 -4.13 -2.00
CA ASP A 276 33.57 -3.21 -2.05
C ASP A 276 32.52 -3.68 -3.07
N ILE A 277 31.28 -3.22 -2.88
CA ILE A 277 30.20 -3.46 -3.84
C ILE A 277 30.59 -2.80 -5.19
N PRO A 278 30.57 -3.52 -6.32
CA PRO A 278 31.03 -2.94 -7.59
C PRO A 278 30.20 -1.75 -8.04
N ASP A 279 30.82 -0.81 -8.74
CA ASP A 279 30.13 0.39 -9.21
C ASP A 279 28.88 0.08 -10.08
N GLY A 280 27.86 0.92 -9.95
CA GLY A 280 26.55 0.73 -10.58
C GLY A 280 25.72 -0.44 -10.02
N HIS A 281 26.18 -1.13 -8.97
CA HIS A 281 25.45 -2.21 -8.31
C HIS A 281 25.21 -1.88 -6.84
N TRP A 282 24.20 -2.52 -6.25
CA TRP A 282 23.86 -2.38 -4.84
C TRP A 282 23.41 -3.70 -4.23
N VAL A 283 23.48 -3.78 -2.91
CA VAL A 283 22.85 -4.83 -2.12
C VAL A 283 21.53 -4.29 -1.60
N ASP A 284 20.40 -4.96 -1.88
CA ASP A 284 19.14 -4.60 -1.21
C ASP A 284 19.11 -5.23 0.17
N VAL A 285 18.90 -4.41 1.18
CA VAL A 285 18.75 -4.84 2.57
C VAL A 285 17.36 -4.45 3.05
N ARG A 286 16.54 -5.46 3.33
CA ARG A 286 15.23 -5.25 3.96
C ARG A 286 15.41 -5.11 5.46
N VAL A 287 15.10 -3.92 5.96
CA VAL A 287 15.32 -3.56 7.35
C VAL A 287 13.99 -3.50 8.10
N ASN A 288 14.05 -3.72 9.40
CA ASN A 288 12.97 -3.36 10.30
C ASN A 288 13.22 -1.94 10.80
N MET A 289 12.22 -1.06 10.75
CA MET A 289 12.37 0.34 11.15
C MET A 289 11.80 0.57 12.54
N PRO A 290 12.44 1.43 13.36
CA PRO A 290 11.91 1.75 14.68
C PRO A 290 10.58 2.52 14.56
N SER A 291 9.73 2.40 15.58
CA SER A 291 8.40 3.03 15.59
C SER A 291 8.43 4.56 15.53
N ASN A 292 9.56 5.16 15.89
CA ASN A 292 9.83 6.58 15.76
C ASN A 292 10.54 6.94 14.44
N SER A 293 10.62 6.04 13.45
CA SER A 293 11.14 6.40 12.12
C SER A 293 10.30 7.50 11.49
N ILE A 294 10.91 8.29 10.59
CA ILE A 294 10.27 9.44 9.95
C ILE A 294 8.97 9.00 9.25
N TYR A 295 8.99 7.85 8.57
CA TYR A 295 7.83 7.26 7.93
C TYR A 295 6.71 6.90 8.94
N ASN A 296 7.05 6.20 10.01
CA ASN A 296 6.07 5.78 11.03
C ASN A 296 5.44 7.00 11.73
N GLN A 297 6.21 8.07 11.95
CA GLN A 297 5.71 9.34 12.46
C GLN A 297 4.75 10.02 11.48
N LYS A 298 5.13 10.13 10.20
CA LYS A 298 4.26 10.68 9.14
C LYS A 298 2.94 9.92 9.02
N LEU A 299 3.00 8.58 9.07
CA LEU A 299 1.81 7.73 9.04
C LEU A 299 0.93 7.93 10.29
N ALA A 300 1.52 7.97 11.49
CA ALA A 300 0.81 8.20 12.73
C ALA A 300 0.16 9.59 12.79
N GLU A 301 0.86 10.62 12.31
CA GLU A 301 0.32 11.98 12.21
C GLU A 301 -0.84 12.05 11.21
N SER A 302 -0.69 11.45 10.03
CA SER A 302 -1.76 11.35 9.04
C SER A 302 -2.99 10.61 9.60
N GLN A 303 -2.79 9.51 10.33
CA GLN A 303 -3.89 8.78 10.99
C GLN A 303 -4.57 9.62 12.07
N ARG A 304 -3.79 10.37 12.86
CA ARG A 304 -4.31 11.27 13.90
C ARG A 304 -5.14 12.40 13.29
N LEU A 305 -4.65 13.02 12.22
CA LEU A 305 -5.37 14.05 11.48
C LEU A 305 -6.67 13.50 10.88
N ALA A 306 -6.62 12.32 10.26
CA ALA A 306 -7.81 11.65 9.72
C ALA A 306 -8.84 11.33 10.81
N LYS A 307 -8.40 10.92 12.01
CA LYS A 307 -9.28 10.68 13.15
C LYS A 307 -9.94 11.96 13.65
N ILE A 308 -9.18 13.05 13.79
CA ILE A 308 -9.70 14.36 14.20
C ILE A 308 -10.73 14.86 13.19
N GLU A 309 -10.44 14.73 11.89
CA GLU A 309 -11.34 15.11 10.81
C GLU A 309 -12.64 14.28 10.84
N ALA A 310 -12.52 12.96 11.05
CA ALA A 310 -13.68 12.08 11.17
C ALA A 310 -14.54 12.41 12.41
N GLU A 311 -13.93 12.73 13.55
CA GLU A 311 -14.64 13.17 14.75
C GLU A 311 -15.34 14.52 14.53
N ARG A 312 -14.71 15.46 13.81
CA ARG A 312 -15.34 16.74 13.45
C ARG A 312 -16.56 16.54 12.58
N ILE A 313 -16.44 15.75 11.51
CA ILE A 313 -17.55 15.44 10.59
C ILE A 313 -18.67 14.73 11.34
N ALA A 314 -18.36 13.76 12.22
CA ALA A 314 -19.37 13.07 13.01
C ALA A 314 -20.12 14.01 13.97
N LYS A 315 -19.42 14.99 14.55
CA LYS A 315 -20.03 16.01 15.41
C LYS A 315 -20.94 16.96 14.61
N GLU A 316 -20.48 17.42 13.44
CA GLU A 316 -21.30 18.24 12.54
C GLU A 316 -22.54 17.50 12.04
N GLU A 317 -22.41 16.21 11.68
CA GLU A 317 -23.56 15.37 11.30
C GLU A 317 -24.54 15.17 12.47
N ALA A 318 -24.04 15.01 13.70
CA ALA A 318 -24.89 14.88 14.89
C ALA A 318 -25.63 16.19 15.22
N GLU A 319 -24.95 17.34 15.19
CA GLU A 319 -25.58 18.65 15.40
C GLU A 319 -26.63 18.94 14.33
N LYS A 320 -26.35 18.58 13.07
CA LYS A 320 -27.32 18.73 11.97
C LYS A 320 -28.53 17.79 12.16
N ALA A 321 -28.31 16.56 12.62
CA ALA A 321 -29.40 15.63 12.91
C ALA A 321 -30.27 16.10 14.10
N GLU A 322 -29.67 16.70 15.14
CA GLU A 322 -30.41 17.32 16.23
C GLU A 322 -31.22 18.54 15.77
N GLN A 323 -30.65 19.39 14.91
CA GLN A 323 -31.38 20.51 14.31
C GLN A 323 -32.55 20.03 13.45
N GLU A 324 -32.35 19.03 12.60
CA GLU A 324 -33.41 18.44 11.79
C GLU A 324 -34.48 17.75 12.65
N ALA A 325 -34.11 17.14 13.78
CA ALA A 325 -35.07 16.55 14.73
C ALA A 325 -35.89 17.63 15.45
N ALA A 326 -35.24 18.70 15.91
CA ALA A 326 -35.91 19.83 16.55
C ALA A 326 -36.85 20.56 15.58
N GLU A 327 -36.46 20.75 14.31
CA GLU A 327 -37.34 21.29 13.28
C GLU A 327 -38.56 20.38 13.05
N ARG A 328 -38.38 19.06 13.00
CA ARG A 328 -39.51 18.12 12.86
C ARG A 328 -40.48 18.18 14.03
N GLU A 329 -39.98 18.23 15.27
CA GLU A 329 -40.84 18.36 16.45
C GLU A 329 -41.60 19.70 16.43
N GLN A 330 -40.95 20.79 16.02
CA GLN A 330 -41.60 22.09 15.91
C GLN A 330 -42.70 22.10 14.83
N TYR A 331 -42.47 21.43 13.70
CA TYR A 331 -43.48 21.25 12.65
C TYR A 331 -44.66 20.40 13.14
N GLU A 332 -44.43 19.30 13.86
CA GLU A 332 -45.50 18.45 14.41
C GLU A 332 -46.37 19.17 15.46
N LEU A 333 -45.76 20.00 16.32
CA LEU A 333 -46.49 20.86 17.27
C LEU A 333 -47.37 21.90 16.54
N SER A 334 -46.87 22.50 15.46
CA SER A 334 -47.60 23.50 14.68
C SER A 334 -48.82 22.94 13.93
N GLU A 335 -48.78 21.67 13.50
CA GLU A 335 -49.94 21.01 12.90
C GLU A 335 -51.00 20.64 13.95
N SER A 336 -50.62 20.39 15.21
CA SER A 336 -51.56 20.09 16.28
C SER A 336 -52.33 21.32 16.79
N ASP A 337 -51.69 22.50 16.81
CA ASP A 337 -52.33 23.77 17.21
C ASP A 337 -53.24 24.38 16.12
N ALA A 338 -53.13 23.93 14.87
CA ALA A 338 -54.01 24.35 13.77
C ALA A 338 -55.35 23.57 13.71
N LEU A 339 -55.55 22.59 14.60
CA LEU A 339 -56.73 21.72 14.68
C LEU A 339 -57.61 21.94 15.93
N LEU A 340 -57.31 22.97 16.73
CA LEU A 340 -58.20 23.51 17.78
C LEU A 340 -58.83 24.82 17.30
#